data_AF-A0A804JBH9-F1
#
_entry.id   AF-A0A804JBH9-F1
#
_cell.length_a   1.000
_cell.length_b   1.000
_cell.length_c   1.000
_cell.angle_alpha   90.00
_cell.angle_beta   90.00
_cell.angle_gamma   90.00
#
_symmetry.space_group_name_H-M   'P 1'
#
loop_
_entity.id
_entity.type
_entity.pdbx_description
1 polymer ?
#
loop_
_entity_poly.entity_id
_entity_poly.type
_entity_poly.pdbx_seq_one_letter_code
_entity_poly.pdbx_strand_id
1 'polypeptide(L)'
;MNKDAVMQAAKKAKEAGSTHFCMGAAWRDTIGRKTNFNQILEYVKDIRAMGMEVCCTLGMLEKQQAEELKKAGLTAYNHNLDTSRDICSAGIIGLGEAEEDRVGLLHTLATLPTHPESVPINALVAVKGTPLLDQKPVEIWEMIRMIATARIAMPKAMVRLSAGRVRFSMPEQALCFLAGANSIFTGEKLLTSPNNNFDADQLMFKILGLNLDFSRGRRGSRRST
;
A
#
# COMPACT_ATOMS: atom_id res chain seq x y z
N MET A 1 -10.27 -5.16 -16.40
CA MET A 1 -11.02 -3.93 -16.74
C MET A 1 -10.54 -3.42 -18.10
N ASN A 2 -11.38 -2.71 -18.84
CA ASN A 2 -10.97 -1.97 -20.04
C ASN A 2 -10.18 -0.70 -19.66
N LYS A 3 -9.53 -0.09 -20.66
CA LYS A 3 -8.72 1.13 -20.50
C LYS A 3 -9.52 2.28 -19.88
N ASP A 4 -10.74 2.50 -20.34
CA ASP A 4 -11.54 3.67 -20.00
C ASP A 4 -11.94 3.69 -18.51
N ALA A 5 -12.33 2.54 -17.95
CA ALA A 5 -12.65 2.42 -16.54
C ALA A 5 -11.42 2.65 -15.63
N VAL A 6 -10.23 2.23 -16.06
CA VAL A 6 -8.97 2.50 -15.33
C VAL A 6 -8.63 3.99 -15.39
N MET A 7 -8.74 4.62 -16.55
CA MET A 7 -8.48 6.06 -16.73
C MET A 7 -9.51 6.94 -16.01
N GLN A 8 -10.79 6.54 -15.97
CA GLN A 8 -11.83 7.24 -15.21
C GLN A 8 -11.59 7.13 -13.70
N ALA A 9 -11.21 5.96 -13.19
CA ALA A 9 -10.85 5.77 -11.79
C ALA A 9 -9.62 6.61 -11.40
N ALA A 10 -8.59 6.67 -12.25
CA ALA A 10 -7.40 7.49 -12.03
C ALA A 10 -7.72 9.00 -12.05
N LYS A 11 -8.61 9.47 -12.93
CA LYS A 11 -9.12 10.85 -12.92
C LYS A 11 -9.86 11.19 -11.62
N LYS A 12 -10.87 10.40 -11.22
CA LYS A 12 -11.59 10.58 -9.94
C LYS A 12 -10.63 10.60 -8.74
N ALA A 13 -9.63 9.70 -8.73
CA ALA A 13 -8.61 9.66 -7.68
C ALA A 13 -7.75 10.94 -7.63
N LYS A 14 -7.33 11.46 -8.79
CA LYS A 14 -6.57 12.72 -8.91
C LYS A 14 -7.39 13.94 -8.48
N GLU A 15 -8.66 14.00 -8.89
CA GLU A 15 -9.61 15.05 -8.53
C GLU A 15 -9.89 15.07 -7.02
N ALA A 16 -9.93 13.88 -6.40
CA ALA A 16 -9.93 13.69 -4.94
C ALA A 16 -8.55 13.92 -4.26
N GLY A 17 -7.56 14.47 -4.97
CA GLY A 17 -6.25 14.81 -4.40
C GLY A 17 -5.28 13.65 -4.18
N SER A 18 -5.53 12.46 -4.72
CA SER A 18 -4.59 11.33 -4.61
C SER A 18 -3.33 11.59 -5.44
N THR A 19 -2.15 11.61 -4.81
CA THR A 19 -0.87 11.79 -5.50
C THR A 19 -0.42 10.56 -6.28
N HIS A 20 -0.81 9.38 -5.78
CA HIS A 20 -0.53 8.07 -6.35
C HIS A 20 -1.81 7.42 -6.86
N PHE A 21 -1.72 6.70 -7.98
CA PHE A 21 -2.70 5.70 -8.37
C PHE A 21 -2.07 4.31 -8.31
N CYS A 22 -2.75 3.35 -7.68
CA CYS A 22 -2.25 2.00 -7.49
C CYS A 22 -3.13 0.97 -8.20
N MET A 23 -2.56 0.21 -9.12
CA MET A 23 -3.23 -0.87 -9.84
C MET A 23 -2.85 -2.23 -9.25
N GLY A 24 -3.83 -3.08 -8.99
CA GLY A 24 -3.63 -4.46 -8.53
C GLY A 24 -4.24 -5.47 -9.50
N ALA A 25 -3.57 -6.61 -9.67
CA ALA A 25 -4.12 -7.77 -10.37
C ALA A 25 -4.03 -9.01 -9.48
N ALA A 26 -5.09 -9.82 -9.46
CA ALA A 26 -5.15 -11.08 -8.71
C ALA A 26 -4.38 -12.20 -9.45
N TRP A 27 -3.07 -12.01 -9.59
CA TRP A 27 -2.17 -12.93 -10.27
C TRP A 27 -1.04 -13.36 -9.30
N ARG A 28 -0.64 -14.63 -9.36
CA ARG A 28 0.57 -15.13 -8.69
C ARG A 28 1.84 -14.59 -9.36
N ASP A 29 1.77 -14.42 -10.66
CA ASP A 29 2.88 -14.10 -11.56
C ASP A 29 2.31 -13.53 -12.88
N THR A 30 3.20 -12.97 -13.68
CA THR A 30 2.93 -12.42 -15.03
C THR A 30 3.10 -13.45 -16.16
N ILE A 31 3.50 -14.69 -15.86
CA ILE A 31 3.84 -15.71 -16.86
C ILE A 31 2.62 -16.00 -17.74
N GLY A 32 2.80 -16.11 -19.05
CA GLY A 32 1.71 -16.29 -20.02
C GLY A 32 0.78 -15.08 -20.22
N ARG A 33 0.86 -14.02 -19.40
CA ARG A 33 -0.09 -12.89 -19.38
C ARG A 33 0.36 -11.69 -20.23
N LYS A 34 1.19 -11.93 -21.26
CA LYS A 34 1.86 -10.90 -22.08
C LYS A 34 0.93 -9.80 -22.59
N THR A 35 -0.26 -10.16 -23.08
CA THR A 35 -1.26 -9.19 -23.56
C THR A 35 -1.77 -8.26 -22.45
N ASN A 36 -2.03 -8.78 -21.26
CA ASN A 36 -2.48 -7.98 -20.12
C ASN A 36 -1.35 -7.16 -19.49
N PHE A 37 -0.13 -7.70 -19.49
CA PHE A 37 1.07 -6.96 -19.08
C PHE A 37 1.31 -5.75 -19.99
N ASN A 38 1.24 -5.93 -21.32
CA ASN A 38 1.34 -4.83 -22.28
C ASN A 38 0.25 -3.77 -22.08
N GLN A 39 -1.00 -4.17 -21.79
CA GLN A 39 -2.07 -3.22 -21.44
C GLN A 39 -1.72 -2.38 -20.21
N ILE A 40 -1.12 -2.98 -19.18
CA ILE A 40 -0.69 -2.26 -17.98
C ILE A 40 0.47 -1.31 -18.29
N LEU A 41 1.41 -1.66 -19.17
CA LEU A 41 2.47 -0.72 -19.61
C LEU A 41 1.87 0.55 -20.23
N GLU A 42 0.83 0.44 -21.05
CA GLU A 42 0.12 1.61 -21.59
C GLU A 42 -0.62 2.39 -20.50
N TYR A 43 -1.34 1.71 -19.58
CA TYR A 43 -2.03 2.39 -18.47
C TYR A 43 -1.05 3.15 -17.56
N VAL A 44 0.15 2.59 -17.31
CA VAL A 44 1.21 3.28 -16.56
C VAL A 44 1.64 4.55 -17.28
N LYS A 45 1.94 4.49 -18.59
CA LYS A 45 2.31 5.69 -19.39
C LYS A 45 1.24 6.78 -19.33
N ASP A 46 -0.02 6.42 -19.56
CA ASP A 46 -1.12 7.39 -19.61
C ASP A 46 -1.35 8.07 -18.25
N ILE A 47 -1.28 7.31 -17.16
CA ILE A 47 -1.49 7.86 -15.80
C ILE A 47 -0.27 8.69 -15.36
N ARG A 48 0.95 8.33 -15.79
CA ARG A 48 2.15 9.18 -15.63
C ARG A 48 2.04 10.47 -16.45
N ALA A 49 1.47 10.43 -17.66
CA ALA A 49 1.20 11.62 -18.46
C ALA A 49 0.14 12.55 -17.81
N MET A 50 -0.78 12.01 -17.00
CA MET A 50 -1.66 12.82 -16.13
C MET A 50 -0.94 13.46 -14.93
N GLY A 51 0.36 13.20 -14.73
CA GLY A 51 1.18 13.79 -13.66
C GLY A 51 1.00 13.14 -12.29
N MET A 52 0.38 11.96 -12.21
CA MET A 52 0.29 11.16 -10.98
C MET A 52 1.50 10.24 -10.84
N GLU A 53 1.81 9.81 -9.63
CA GLU A 53 2.69 8.66 -9.38
C GLU A 53 1.90 7.35 -9.56
N VAL A 54 2.56 6.27 -9.99
CA VAL A 54 1.88 5.01 -10.37
C VAL A 54 2.53 3.83 -9.68
N CYS A 55 1.72 3.08 -8.93
CA CYS A 55 2.14 1.84 -8.29
C CYS A 55 1.42 0.61 -8.85
N CYS A 56 2.09 -0.54 -8.83
CA CYS A 56 1.54 -1.81 -9.30
C CYS A 56 1.77 -2.95 -8.31
N THR A 57 0.84 -3.91 -8.29
CA THR A 57 1.08 -5.26 -7.75
C THR A 57 0.43 -6.29 -8.67
N LEU A 58 1.26 -7.13 -9.28
CA LEU A 58 0.91 -8.06 -10.38
C LEU A 58 1.41 -9.50 -10.09
N GLY A 59 1.74 -9.79 -8.83
CA GLY A 59 2.44 -11.00 -8.42
C GLY A 59 3.96 -10.93 -8.62
N MET A 60 4.59 -12.08 -8.78
CA MET A 60 6.02 -12.20 -9.12
C MET A 60 6.31 -11.62 -10.52
N LEU A 61 7.45 -10.95 -10.67
CA LEU A 61 7.96 -10.43 -11.94
C LEU A 61 9.30 -11.08 -12.31
N GLU A 62 9.53 -11.25 -13.61
CA GLU A 62 10.85 -11.45 -14.17
C GLU A 62 11.62 -10.11 -14.26
N LYS A 63 12.96 -10.15 -14.26
CA LYS A 63 13.81 -8.95 -14.35
C LYS A 63 13.45 -8.05 -15.54
N GLN A 64 13.24 -8.64 -16.72
CA GLN A 64 12.87 -7.88 -17.92
C GLN A 64 11.57 -7.10 -17.75
N GLN A 65 10.56 -7.69 -17.11
CA GLN A 65 9.26 -7.08 -16.88
C GLN A 65 9.35 -5.93 -15.86
N ALA A 66 10.17 -6.09 -14.81
CA ALA A 66 10.47 -4.99 -13.88
C ALA A 66 11.18 -3.82 -14.59
N GLU A 67 12.08 -4.10 -15.53
CA GLU A 67 12.68 -3.06 -16.39
C GLU A 67 11.66 -2.42 -17.34
N GLU A 68 10.75 -3.19 -17.94
CA GLU A 68 9.71 -2.67 -18.85
C GLU A 68 8.70 -1.77 -18.12
N LEU A 69 8.25 -2.15 -16.92
CA LEU A 69 7.44 -1.29 -16.04
C LEU A 69 8.18 0.00 -15.67
N LYS A 70 9.47 -0.09 -15.33
CA LYS A 70 10.31 1.08 -15.05
C LYS A 70 10.47 1.99 -16.28
N LYS A 71 10.65 1.42 -17.47
CA LYS A 71 10.70 2.14 -18.76
C LYS A 71 9.36 2.80 -19.12
N ALA A 72 8.23 2.19 -18.75
CA ALA A 72 6.89 2.79 -18.87
C ALA A 72 6.63 3.93 -17.85
N GLY A 73 7.49 4.07 -16.83
CA GLY A 73 7.44 5.14 -15.85
C GLY A 73 6.80 4.77 -14.50
N LEU A 74 6.65 3.48 -14.18
CA LEU A 74 6.18 3.01 -12.87
C LEU A 74 7.07 3.57 -11.75
N THR A 75 6.48 4.14 -10.71
CA THR A 75 7.23 4.75 -9.59
C THR A 75 7.42 3.80 -8.41
N ALA A 76 6.50 2.85 -8.17
CA ALA A 76 6.63 1.87 -7.10
C ALA A 76 6.00 0.50 -7.44
N TYR A 77 6.50 -0.57 -6.82
CA TYR A 77 5.94 -1.93 -6.93
C TYR A 77 5.70 -2.52 -5.53
N ASN A 78 4.65 -3.33 -5.35
CA ASN A 78 4.17 -3.78 -4.03
C ASN A 78 4.03 -5.33 -3.92
N HIS A 79 4.43 -5.91 -2.78
CA HIS A 79 4.64 -7.36 -2.56
C HIS A 79 4.62 -7.74 -1.04
N ASN A 80 4.17 -8.94 -0.59
CA ASN A 80 3.85 -9.28 0.84
C ASN A 80 4.46 -10.63 1.40
N LEU A 81 4.84 -11.08 2.66
CA LEU A 81 4.98 -10.80 4.19
C LEU A 81 3.66 -10.51 4.92
N ASP A 82 2.56 -10.82 4.28
CA ASP A 82 1.84 -12.03 4.68
C ASP A 82 2.72 -12.94 5.56
N THR A 83 2.68 -12.74 6.88
CA THR A 83 3.38 -13.58 7.87
C THR A 83 2.56 -14.84 8.05
N SER A 84 2.80 -15.81 7.19
CA SER A 84 2.33 -17.18 7.39
C SER A 84 3.40 -17.97 8.15
N ARG A 85 2.99 -19.00 8.90
CA ARG A 85 3.91 -19.79 9.74
C ARG A 85 4.98 -20.58 8.95
N ASP A 86 4.93 -20.52 7.62
CA ASP A 86 5.84 -21.21 6.70
C ASP A 86 6.58 -20.26 5.70
N ILE A 87 6.06 -19.05 5.35
CA ILE A 87 6.59 -18.15 4.29
C ILE A 87 6.30 -16.64 4.54
N CYS A 88 7.20 -15.71 4.11
CA CYS A 88 7.08 -14.23 4.22
C CYS A 88 7.71 -13.36 3.04
N SER A 89 7.34 -12.05 2.81
CA SER A 89 7.92 -10.96 1.89
C SER A 89 7.56 -9.37 1.95
N ALA A 90 6.42 -8.81 2.49
CA ALA A 90 6.11 -7.54 3.27
C ALA A 90 4.68 -7.52 4.01
N GLY A 91 4.51 -6.88 5.19
CA GLY A 91 3.55 -7.17 6.31
C GLY A 91 1.97 -7.25 6.25
N ILE A 92 1.35 -8.25 6.93
CA ILE A 92 -0.06 -8.26 7.47
C ILE A 92 -0.14 -8.81 8.91
N ILE A 93 -0.91 -8.18 9.81
CA ILE A 93 -1.20 -8.60 11.20
C ILE A 93 -2.52 -9.41 11.26
N GLY A 94 -2.60 -10.44 12.11
CA GLY A 94 -3.83 -11.17 12.45
C GLY A 94 -4.10 -12.41 11.60
N LEU A 95 -3.11 -12.92 10.88
CA LEU A 95 -3.17 -14.17 10.11
C LEU A 95 -3.15 -15.41 11.02
N GLY A 96 -2.70 -15.26 12.26
CA GLY A 96 -2.44 -16.36 13.20
C GLY A 96 -0.97 -16.46 13.61
N GLU A 97 -0.20 -15.41 13.33
CA GLU A 97 1.21 -15.23 13.64
C GLU A 97 1.47 -14.89 15.13
N ALA A 98 2.65 -15.26 15.62
CA ALA A 98 3.14 -14.89 16.96
C ALA A 98 3.75 -13.47 16.96
N GLU A 99 4.11 -12.96 18.15
CA GLU A 99 4.81 -11.66 18.24
C GLU A 99 6.21 -11.74 17.60
N GLU A 100 6.88 -12.88 17.72
CA GLU A 100 8.18 -13.18 17.15
C GLU A 100 8.16 -13.14 15.61
N ASP A 101 7.10 -13.65 14.97
CA ASP A 101 6.92 -13.61 13.51
C ASP A 101 6.87 -12.17 13.01
N ARG A 102 6.19 -11.29 13.76
CA ARG A 102 6.08 -9.86 13.45
C ARG A 102 7.40 -9.11 13.64
N VAL A 103 8.16 -9.46 14.67
CA VAL A 103 9.52 -8.95 14.88
C VAL A 103 10.44 -9.42 13.76
N GLY A 104 10.36 -10.69 13.34
CA GLY A 104 11.06 -11.23 12.18
C GLY A 104 10.72 -10.51 10.88
N LEU A 105 9.43 -10.18 10.67
CA LEU A 105 8.93 -9.37 9.56
C LEU A 105 9.61 -7.99 9.53
N LEU A 106 9.57 -7.25 10.65
CA LEU A 106 10.12 -5.89 10.70
C LEU A 106 11.67 -5.89 10.65
N HIS A 107 12.32 -6.88 11.27
CA HIS A 107 13.76 -7.08 11.17
C HIS A 107 14.21 -7.38 9.73
N THR A 108 13.47 -8.24 9.01
CA THR A 108 13.75 -8.56 7.61
C THR A 108 13.67 -7.30 6.73
N LEU A 109 12.64 -6.47 6.89
CA LEU A 109 12.52 -5.21 6.13
C LEU A 109 13.58 -4.17 6.50
N ALA A 110 13.97 -4.09 7.77
CA ALA A 110 14.98 -3.14 8.27
C ALA A 110 16.43 -3.55 7.96
N THR A 111 16.70 -4.82 7.64
CA THR A 111 18.04 -5.34 7.30
C THR A 111 18.27 -5.50 5.79
N LEU A 112 17.31 -5.12 4.95
CA LEU A 112 17.52 -5.03 3.50
C LEU A 112 18.67 -4.05 3.16
N PRO A 113 19.44 -4.27 2.08
CA PRO A 113 20.52 -3.36 1.64
C PRO A 113 20.10 -1.90 1.39
N THR A 114 18.79 -1.65 1.25
CA THR A 114 18.18 -0.33 1.35
C THR A 114 16.76 -0.53 1.90
N HIS A 115 16.36 0.28 2.88
CA HIS A 115 15.01 0.19 3.47
C HIS A 115 13.93 0.44 2.40
N PRO A 116 12.74 -0.19 2.50
CA PRO A 116 11.62 0.12 1.61
C PRO A 116 11.22 1.60 1.71
N GLU A 117 10.94 2.25 0.58
CA GLU A 117 10.43 3.63 0.57
C GLU A 117 9.04 3.72 1.23
N SER A 118 8.26 2.64 1.16
CA SER A 118 6.94 2.49 1.77
C SER A 118 6.81 1.13 2.44
N VAL A 119 6.38 1.13 3.70
CA VAL A 119 6.06 -0.07 4.50
C VAL A 119 4.57 -0.03 4.83
N PRO A 120 3.71 -0.78 4.13
CA PRO A 120 2.30 -0.91 4.48
C PRO A 120 2.16 -1.82 5.71
N ILE A 121 1.43 -1.36 6.72
CA ILE A 121 0.97 -2.18 7.84
C ILE A 121 -0.53 -2.40 7.65
N ASN A 122 -0.93 -3.66 7.57
CA ASN A 122 -2.30 -4.11 7.32
C ASN A 122 -2.81 -4.90 8.53
N ALA A 123 -4.08 -4.76 8.88
CA ALA A 123 -4.79 -5.73 9.71
C ALA A 123 -5.61 -6.68 8.83
N LEU A 124 -5.70 -7.95 9.21
CA LEU A 124 -6.54 -8.93 8.54
C LEU A 124 -8.00 -8.44 8.48
N VAL A 125 -8.52 -8.35 7.26
CA VAL A 125 -9.96 -8.26 7.01
C VAL A 125 -10.44 -9.68 6.71
N ALA A 126 -11.03 -10.34 7.70
CA ALA A 126 -11.63 -11.66 7.51
C ALA A 126 -12.76 -11.61 6.45
N VAL A 127 -12.74 -12.53 5.49
CA VAL A 127 -13.71 -12.59 4.38
C VAL A 127 -14.39 -13.97 4.34
N LYS A 128 -15.71 -13.98 4.17
CA LYS A 128 -16.52 -15.20 4.09
C LYS A 128 -16.02 -16.11 2.96
N GLY A 129 -15.74 -17.38 3.30
CA GLY A 129 -15.20 -18.37 2.36
C GLY A 129 -13.67 -18.44 2.32
N THR A 130 -12.94 -17.62 3.10
CA THR A 130 -11.51 -17.82 3.34
C THR A 130 -11.27 -18.71 4.57
N PRO A 131 -10.14 -19.45 4.65
CA PRO A 131 -9.77 -20.20 5.86
C PRO A 131 -9.55 -19.35 7.11
N LEU A 132 -9.46 -18.02 6.97
CA LEU A 132 -9.22 -17.05 8.03
C LEU A 132 -10.50 -16.28 8.41
N LEU A 133 -11.69 -16.80 8.06
CA LEU A 133 -12.99 -16.18 8.38
C LEU A 133 -13.18 -15.99 9.89
N ASP A 134 -12.85 -17.00 10.68
CA ASP A 134 -13.09 -17.05 12.13
C ASP A 134 -11.89 -16.56 12.96
N GLN A 135 -10.89 -15.95 12.31
CA GLN A 135 -9.78 -15.30 13.01
C GLN A 135 -10.26 -14.10 13.82
N LYS A 136 -9.65 -13.91 14.99
CA LYS A 136 -9.95 -12.75 15.85
C LYS A 136 -9.59 -11.44 15.14
N PRO A 137 -10.39 -10.38 15.30
CA PRO A 137 -10.00 -9.03 14.87
C PRO A 137 -8.64 -8.63 15.45
N VAL A 138 -7.87 -7.84 14.69
CA VAL A 138 -6.64 -7.22 15.20
C VAL A 138 -7.02 -6.08 16.13
N GLU A 139 -6.61 -6.19 17.40
CA GLU A 139 -6.76 -5.12 18.39
C GLU A 139 -5.91 -3.89 18.04
N ILE A 140 -6.41 -2.69 18.36
CA ILE A 140 -5.75 -1.44 18.00
C ILE A 140 -4.32 -1.33 18.56
N TRP A 141 -4.07 -1.87 19.75
CA TRP A 141 -2.76 -1.84 20.40
C TRP A 141 -1.68 -2.57 19.59
N GLU A 142 -2.06 -3.61 18.86
CA GLU A 142 -1.14 -4.38 18.03
C GLU A 142 -0.80 -3.63 16.73
N MET A 143 -1.77 -2.93 16.15
CA MET A 143 -1.55 -1.99 15.04
C MET A 143 -0.66 -0.81 15.46
N ILE A 144 -0.91 -0.21 16.62
CA ILE A 144 -0.08 0.87 17.20
C ILE A 144 1.36 0.38 17.43
N ARG A 145 1.53 -0.77 18.08
CA ARG A 145 2.85 -1.37 18.37
C ARG A 145 3.63 -1.64 17.07
N MET A 146 2.99 -2.22 16.06
CA MET A 146 3.61 -2.50 14.77
C MET A 146 4.01 -1.23 14.02
N ILE A 147 3.16 -0.20 14.02
CA ILE A 147 3.48 1.10 13.40
C ILE A 147 4.64 1.79 14.11
N ALA A 148 4.65 1.79 15.45
CA ALA A 148 5.72 2.38 16.26
C ALA A 148 7.07 1.67 16.01
N THR A 149 7.10 0.34 16.07
CA THR A 149 8.32 -0.43 15.80
C THR A 149 8.80 -0.25 14.36
N ALA A 150 7.89 -0.22 13.37
CA ALA A 150 8.25 0.07 11.97
C ALA A 150 8.81 1.49 11.79
N ARG A 151 8.24 2.50 12.46
CA ARG A 151 8.75 3.88 12.45
C ARG A 151 10.14 3.99 13.08
N ILE A 152 10.38 3.30 14.20
CA ILE A 152 11.67 3.33 14.91
C ILE A 152 12.76 2.59 14.11
N ALA A 153 12.46 1.39 13.61
CA ALA A 153 13.42 0.59 12.85
C ALA A 153 13.71 1.16 11.44
N MET A 154 12.71 1.75 10.79
CA MET A 154 12.81 2.28 9.43
C MET A 154 12.46 3.78 9.36
N PRO A 155 13.23 4.67 10.01
CA PRO A 155 12.83 6.07 10.23
C PRO A 155 12.65 6.89 8.95
N LYS A 156 13.32 6.51 7.86
CA LYS A 156 13.18 7.16 6.54
C LYS A 156 11.99 6.65 5.71
N ALA A 157 11.40 5.50 6.06
CA ALA A 157 10.32 4.89 5.31
C ALA A 157 8.97 5.61 5.54
N MET A 158 8.10 5.57 4.54
CA MET A 158 6.70 5.92 4.69
C MET A 158 5.94 4.74 5.31
N VAL A 159 5.44 4.88 6.54
CA VAL A 159 4.68 3.82 7.22
C VAL A 159 3.21 4.06 6.93
N ARG A 160 2.56 3.12 6.23
CA ARG A 160 1.18 3.31 5.73
C ARG A 160 0.18 2.47 6.52
N LEU A 161 -0.72 3.13 7.23
CA LEU A 161 -1.91 2.51 7.82
C LEU A 161 -2.83 2.08 6.66
N SER A 162 -2.88 0.78 6.39
CA SER A 162 -3.38 0.23 5.13
C SER A 162 -4.72 -0.50 5.30
N ALA A 163 -4.81 -1.79 4.93
CA ALA A 163 -6.05 -2.55 5.05
C ALA A 163 -6.48 -2.75 6.52
N GLY A 164 -7.79 -2.90 6.73
CA GLY A 164 -8.40 -3.13 8.05
C GLY A 164 -8.72 -1.88 8.85
N ARG A 165 -8.13 -0.71 8.53
CA ARG A 165 -8.30 0.54 9.28
C ARG A 165 -9.75 1.01 9.48
N VAL A 166 -10.67 0.60 8.59
CA VAL A 166 -12.12 0.87 8.66
C VAL A 166 -12.80 0.26 9.92
N ARG A 167 -12.13 -0.64 10.64
CA ARG A 167 -12.56 -1.15 11.94
C ARG A 167 -12.19 -0.24 13.12
N PHE A 168 -11.24 0.68 12.93
CA PHE A 168 -10.74 1.59 13.98
C PHE A 168 -11.44 2.95 13.90
N SER A 169 -11.88 3.45 15.05
CA SER A 169 -12.46 4.78 15.22
C SER A 169 -11.44 5.89 14.94
N MET A 170 -11.92 7.14 14.82
CA MET A 170 -11.04 8.28 14.54
C MET A 170 -9.94 8.49 15.61
N PRO A 171 -10.20 8.39 16.94
CA PRO A 171 -9.14 8.45 17.95
C PRO A 171 -8.11 7.32 17.83
N GLU A 172 -8.54 6.12 17.46
CA GLU A 172 -7.65 4.98 17.24
C GLU A 172 -6.75 5.18 16.01
N GLN A 173 -7.32 5.64 14.88
CA GLN A 173 -6.52 6.02 13.72
C GLN A 173 -5.58 7.21 14.04
N ALA A 174 -5.99 8.15 14.90
CA ALA A 174 -5.13 9.23 15.39
C ALA A 174 -3.91 8.72 16.19
N LEU A 175 -4.10 7.71 17.06
CA LEU A 175 -3.00 7.04 17.76
C LEU A 175 -2.04 6.34 16.78
N CYS A 176 -2.54 5.76 15.69
CA CYS A 176 -1.68 5.23 14.62
C CYS A 176 -0.84 6.32 13.91
N PHE A 177 -1.40 7.50 13.66
CA PHE A 177 -0.61 8.63 13.13
C PHE A 177 0.44 9.11 14.14
N LEU A 178 0.08 9.24 15.42
CA LEU A 178 1.00 9.62 16.50
C LEU A 178 2.15 8.59 16.69
N ALA A 179 1.85 7.30 16.56
CA ALA A 179 2.84 6.22 16.55
C ALA A 179 3.80 6.25 15.35
N GLY A 180 3.48 7.06 14.32
CA GLY A 180 4.38 7.33 13.20
C GLY A 180 3.91 6.87 11.83
N ALA A 181 2.64 6.45 11.67
CA ALA A 181 2.06 6.32 10.34
C ALA A 181 1.98 7.69 9.66
N ASN A 182 2.28 7.75 8.37
CA ASN A 182 2.29 8.99 7.58
C ASN A 182 1.75 8.81 6.17
N SER A 183 0.90 7.79 5.96
CA SER A 183 0.22 7.51 4.70
C SER A 183 -0.99 6.61 4.96
N ILE A 184 -2.01 6.69 4.09
CA ILE A 184 -3.17 5.78 4.02
C ILE A 184 -3.50 5.47 2.55
N PHE A 185 -4.45 4.57 2.32
CA PHE A 185 -5.18 4.48 1.05
C PHE A 185 -6.52 5.24 1.14
N THR A 186 -6.78 6.11 0.18
CA THR A 186 -8.01 6.93 0.05
C THR A 186 -9.02 6.32 -0.92
N GLY A 187 -10.31 6.63 -0.74
CA GLY A 187 -11.40 6.19 -1.60
C GLY A 187 -12.18 4.99 -1.06
N GLU A 188 -13.43 4.82 -1.51
CA GLU A 188 -14.49 4.00 -0.90
C GLU A 188 -14.16 2.50 -0.68
N LYS A 189 -13.23 1.93 -1.46
CA LYS A 189 -12.83 0.51 -1.41
C LYS A 189 -11.33 0.35 -1.71
N LEU A 190 -10.76 -0.73 -1.19
CA LEU A 190 -9.47 -1.26 -1.64
C LEU A 190 -9.71 -2.25 -2.80
N LEU A 191 -8.79 -3.20 -3.04
CA LEU A 191 -8.92 -4.19 -4.13
C LEU A 191 -10.19 -5.05 -4.03
N THR A 192 -10.57 -5.46 -2.81
CA THR A 192 -11.73 -6.32 -2.53
C THR A 192 -12.49 -5.94 -1.25
N SER A 193 -11.85 -5.23 -0.32
CA SER A 193 -12.39 -4.88 0.99
C SER A 193 -12.90 -3.42 1.08
N PRO A 194 -13.84 -3.12 1.99
CA PRO A 194 -14.21 -1.74 2.31
C PRO A 194 -13.04 -0.92 2.87
N ASN A 195 -13.11 0.39 2.69
CA ASN A 195 -12.19 1.39 3.25
C ASN A 195 -13.01 2.50 3.94
N ASN A 196 -12.37 3.47 4.58
CA ASN A 196 -13.08 4.67 5.06
C ASN A 196 -13.72 5.43 3.86
N ASN A 197 -14.81 6.16 4.13
CA ASN A 197 -15.25 7.20 3.20
C ASN A 197 -14.20 8.32 3.14
N PHE A 198 -13.98 8.87 1.95
CA PHE A 198 -13.10 10.02 1.71
C PHE A 198 -13.45 11.22 2.60
N ASP A 199 -14.73 11.53 2.79
CA ASP A 199 -15.15 12.67 3.63
C ASP A 199 -14.77 12.48 5.12
N ALA A 200 -14.77 11.23 5.59
CA ALA A 200 -14.35 10.89 6.95
C ALA A 200 -12.82 11.00 7.11
N ASP A 201 -12.05 10.65 6.08
CA ASP A 201 -10.60 10.89 6.06
C ASP A 201 -10.28 12.38 6.05
N GLN A 202 -10.97 13.19 5.24
CA GLN A 202 -10.79 14.65 5.20
C GLN A 202 -11.17 15.30 6.54
N LEU A 203 -12.25 14.86 7.19
CA LEU A 203 -12.64 15.33 8.53
C LEU A 203 -11.57 14.97 9.57
N MET A 204 -11.09 13.72 9.56
CA MET A 204 -10.00 13.27 10.45
C MET A 204 -8.73 14.09 10.24
N PHE A 205 -8.29 14.29 8.99
CA PHE A 205 -7.11 15.11 8.70
C PHE A 205 -7.26 16.55 9.18
N LYS A 206 -8.43 17.17 8.97
CA LYS A 206 -8.74 18.52 9.46
C LYS A 206 -8.71 18.61 10.99
N ILE A 207 -9.24 17.62 11.70
CA ILE A 207 -9.25 17.58 13.18
C ILE A 207 -7.84 17.36 13.74
N LEU A 208 -7.02 16.52 13.10
CA LEU A 208 -5.66 16.19 13.52
C LEU A 208 -4.58 17.16 13.02
N GLY A 209 -4.95 18.19 12.25
CA GLY A 209 -4.00 19.14 11.65
C GLY A 209 -3.06 18.53 10.60
N LEU A 210 -3.44 17.39 10.01
CA LEU A 210 -2.62 16.64 9.06
C LEU A 210 -2.73 17.22 7.66
N ASN A 211 -1.58 17.62 7.09
CA ASN A 211 -1.48 18.19 5.75
C ASN A 211 -1.21 17.10 4.69
N LEU A 212 -1.90 17.17 3.56
CA LEU A 212 -1.64 16.32 2.40
C LEU A 212 -0.39 16.84 1.65
N ASP A 213 0.73 16.11 1.72
CA ASP A 213 1.97 16.46 1.03
C ASP A 213 1.91 16.11 -0.47
N PHE A 214 1.34 17.02 -1.27
CA PHE A 214 1.31 16.93 -2.73
C PHE A 214 2.70 17.10 -3.40
N SER A 215 3.77 17.40 -2.66
CA SER A 215 5.07 17.80 -3.25
C SER A 215 5.96 16.64 -3.69
N ARG A 216 5.77 15.43 -3.14
CA ARG A 216 6.75 14.33 -3.29
C ARG A 216 6.89 13.83 -4.73
N GLY A 217 5.80 13.75 -5.49
CA GLY A 217 5.82 13.28 -6.89
C GLY A 217 6.55 14.18 -7.89
N ARG A 218 7.09 15.32 -7.46
CA ARG A 218 8.00 16.17 -8.25
C ARG A 218 9.49 15.90 -7.97
N ARG A 219 9.85 15.13 -6.94
CA ARG A 219 11.25 14.98 -6.52
C ARG A 219 12.07 14.04 -7.43
N GLY A 220 11.41 13.21 -8.24
CA GLY A 220 12.06 12.29 -9.18
C GLY A 220 12.83 12.95 -10.34
N SER A 221 12.63 14.24 -10.63
CA SER A 221 13.28 14.95 -11.76
C SER A 221 14.47 15.85 -11.37
N ARG A 222 14.91 15.82 -10.10
CA ARG A 222 16.09 16.57 -9.64
C ARG A 222 17.16 15.64 -9.05
N ARG A 223 17.91 14.98 -9.94
CA ARG A 223 19.27 14.51 -9.65
C ARG A 223 20.27 15.35 -10.44
N SER A 224 21.07 16.11 -9.70
CA SER A 224 22.39 16.68 -10.06
C SER A 224 22.76 16.75 -11.54
N THR A 225 22.72 17.95 -12.10
CA THR A 225 23.96 18.53 -12.67
C THR A 225 24.96 18.74 -11.55
#